data_AF-A0A1X2GAH3-F1
#
_entry.id   AF-A0A1X2GAH3-F1
#
_cell.length_a   1.000
_cell.length_b   1.000
_cell.length_c   1.000
_cell.angle_alpha   90.00
_cell.angle_beta   90.00
_cell.angle_gamma   90.00
#
_symmetry.space_group_name_H-M   'P 1'
#
loop_
_entity.id
_entity.type
_entity.pdbx_description
1 polymer ?
#
loop_
_entity_poly.entity_id
_entity_poly.type
_entity_poly.pdbx_seq_one_letter_code
_entity_poly.pdbx_strand_id
1 'polypeptide(L)'
;MEMAMNTIEDLFAIAKDEMEYAEESHGSTYYQDDHATAHKAVKDCLAAYDTFLTDLPTDELRNEVETKVGMKIKELKMAFDAMPLDDH
;
A
#
# COMPACT_ATOMS: atom_id res chain seq x y z
N MET A 1 -1.44 -17.67 -8.81
CA MET A 1 -1.39 -16.38 -9.53
C MET A 1 -2.59 -15.52 -9.17
N GLU A 2 -3.82 -15.98 -9.43
CA GLU A 2 -5.06 -15.27 -9.06
C GLU A 2 -5.19 -14.98 -7.55
N MET A 3 -4.96 -15.98 -6.68
CA MET A 3 -5.00 -15.79 -5.22
C MET A 3 -4.04 -14.71 -4.70
N ALA A 4 -2.84 -14.60 -5.30
CA ALA A 4 -1.84 -13.61 -4.90
C ALA A 4 -2.27 -12.20 -5.33
N MET A 5 -2.86 -12.07 -6.52
CA MET A 5 -3.41 -10.80 -6.98
C MET A 5 -4.59 -10.35 -6.11
N ASN A 6 -5.51 -11.26 -5.77
CA ASN A 6 -6.62 -10.95 -4.87
C ASN A 6 -6.11 -10.48 -3.50
N THR A 7 -5.05 -11.13 -2.98
CA THR A 7 -4.42 -10.70 -1.71
C THR A 7 -3.83 -9.30 -1.82
N ILE A 8 -3.19 -8.94 -2.94
CA ILE A 8 -2.68 -7.59 -3.17
C ILE A 8 -3.82 -6.58 -3.25
N GLU A 9 -4.93 -6.92 -3.92
CA GLU A 9 -6.12 -6.07 -4.02
C GLU A 9 -6.77 -5.84 -2.65
N ASP A 10 -6.90 -6.89 -1.84
CA ASP A 10 -7.42 -6.79 -0.46
C ASP A 10 -6.53 -5.91 0.42
N LEU A 11 -5.20 -6.12 0.37
CA LEU A 11 -4.24 -5.30 1.10
C LEU A 11 -4.23 -3.85 0.62
N PHE A 12 -4.43 -3.63 -0.67
CA PHE A 12 -4.53 -2.28 -1.25
C PHE A 12 -5.78 -1.57 -0.74
N ALA A 13 -6.93 -2.26 -0.68
CA ALA A 13 -8.16 -1.69 -0.12
C ALA A 13 -7.98 -1.34 1.36
N ILE A 14 -7.43 -2.26 2.16
CA ILE A 14 -7.13 -2.02 3.58
C ILE A 14 -6.20 -0.82 3.75
N ALA A 15 -5.13 -0.73 2.97
CA ALA A 15 -4.21 0.40 3.04
C ALA A 15 -4.90 1.75 2.77
N LYS A 16 -5.85 1.78 1.83
CA LYS A 16 -6.63 3.00 1.56
C LYS A 16 -7.58 3.34 2.71
N ASP A 17 -8.25 2.37 3.30
CA ASP A 17 -9.17 2.58 4.43
C ASP A 17 -8.40 3.11 5.65
N GLU A 18 -7.24 2.52 5.97
CA GLU A 18 -6.41 2.98 7.10
C GLU A 18 -5.83 4.38 6.86
N MET A 19 -5.47 4.71 5.62
CA MET A 19 -5.06 6.07 5.26
C MET A 19 -6.22 7.07 5.41
N GLU A 20 -7.45 6.68 5.10
CA GLU A 20 -8.64 7.51 5.32
C GLU A 20 -8.87 7.74 6.81
N TYR A 21 -8.75 6.71 7.66
CA TYR A 21 -8.84 6.88 9.12
C TYR A 21 -7.79 7.82 9.68
N ALA A 22 -6.54 7.71 9.21
CA ALA A 22 -5.50 8.65 9.59
C ALA A 22 -5.82 10.08 9.11
N GLU A 23 -6.29 10.29 7.89
CA GLU A 23 -6.70 11.63 7.43
C GLU A 23 -7.85 12.20 8.26
N GLU A 24 -8.86 11.38 8.61
CA GLU A 24 -10.00 11.77 9.42
C GLU A 24 -9.61 12.16 10.86
N SER A 25 -8.59 11.52 11.42
CA SER A 25 -8.11 11.78 12.78
C SER A 25 -7.01 12.85 12.85
N HIS A 26 -6.59 13.41 11.71
CA HIS A 26 -5.56 14.44 11.65
C HIS A 26 -5.88 15.67 12.50
N GLY A 27 -4.89 16.12 13.28
CA GLY A 27 -5.04 17.19 14.27
C GLY A 27 -5.69 16.74 15.59
N SER A 28 -5.94 15.44 15.76
CA SER A 28 -6.36 14.84 17.03
C SER A 28 -5.22 14.03 17.65
N THR A 29 -5.35 13.68 18.93
CA THR A 29 -4.38 12.81 19.63
C THR A 29 -4.32 11.39 19.07
N TYR A 30 -5.27 11.00 18.21
CA TYR A 30 -5.32 9.66 17.62
C TYR A 30 -4.52 9.55 16.31
N TYR A 31 -4.17 10.69 15.70
CA TYR A 31 -3.52 10.72 14.39
C TYR A 31 -2.25 9.86 14.32
N GLN A 32 -1.40 9.94 15.35
CA GLN A 32 -0.15 9.19 15.38
C GLN A 32 -0.36 7.67 15.30
N ASP A 33 -1.36 7.15 15.99
CA ASP A 33 -1.65 5.72 16.03
C ASP A 33 -2.32 5.25 14.73
N ASP A 34 -3.25 6.05 14.19
CA ASP A 34 -3.91 5.77 12.91
C ASP A 34 -2.89 5.84 11.75
N HIS A 35 -2.03 6.86 11.74
CA HIS A 35 -0.95 7.00 10.76
C HIS A 35 0.04 5.81 10.83
N ALA A 36 0.35 5.32 12.04
CA ALA A 36 1.19 4.12 12.19
C ALA A 36 0.51 2.85 11.65
N THR A 37 -0.82 2.75 11.79
CA THR A 37 -1.61 1.65 11.24
C THR A 37 -1.67 1.71 9.71
N ALA A 38 -1.91 2.90 9.15
CA ALA A 38 -1.83 3.17 7.71
C ALA A 38 -0.45 2.82 7.13
N HIS A 39 0.63 3.22 7.82
CA HIS A 39 1.99 2.88 7.42
C HIS A 39 2.20 1.37 7.31
N LYS A 40 1.72 0.62 8.30
CA LYS A 40 1.84 -0.83 8.31
C LYS A 40 1.05 -1.45 7.15
N ALA A 41 -0.19 -1.01 6.91
CA ALA A 41 -1.02 -1.54 5.84
C ALA A 41 -0.41 -1.26 4.45
N VAL A 42 0.10 -0.05 4.22
CA VAL A 42 0.82 0.29 2.98
C VAL A 42 2.04 -0.60 2.81
N LYS A 43 2.86 -0.76 3.86
CA LYS A 43 4.05 -1.61 3.81
C LYS A 43 3.71 -3.07 3.51
N ASP A 44 2.64 -3.60 4.10
CA ASP A 44 2.20 -4.98 3.86
C ASP A 44 1.74 -5.16 2.39
N CYS A 45 1.03 -4.19 1.81
CA CYS A 45 0.65 -4.18 0.40
C CYS A 45 1.88 -4.16 -0.53
N LEU A 46 2.85 -3.26 -0.27
CA LEU A 46 4.10 -3.16 -1.05
C LEU A 46 4.88 -4.48 -1.00
N ALA A 47 5.02 -5.07 0.18
CA ALA A 47 5.76 -6.32 0.36
C ALA A 47 5.09 -7.50 -0.36
N ALA A 48 3.75 -7.57 -0.33
CA ALA A 48 3.01 -8.60 -1.07
C ALA A 48 3.21 -8.46 -2.58
N TYR A 49 3.21 -7.23 -3.10
CA TYR A 49 3.49 -6.95 -4.50
C TYR A 49 4.92 -7.32 -4.91
N ASP A 50 5.93 -6.91 -4.15
CA ASP A 50 7.34 -7.24 -4.43
C ASP A 50 7.60 -8.75 -4.39
N THR A 51 6.97 -9.44 -3.43
CA THR A 51 7.02 -10.92 -3.34
C THR A 51 6.36 -11.55 -4.56
N PHE A 52 5.17 -11.09 -4.93
CA PHE A 52 4.47 -11.58 -6.11
C PHE A 52 5.30 -11.40 -7.39
N LEU A 53 5.91 -10.23 -7.59
CA LEU A 53 6.83 -10.03 -8.71
C LEU A 53 7.97 -11.05 -8.66
N THR A 54 8.65 -11.20 -7.53
CA THR A 54 9.77 -12.14 -7.35
C THR A 54 9.39 -13.58 -7.71
N ASP A 55 8.18 -14.01 -7.38
CA ASP A 55 7.67 -15.35 -7.64
C ASP A 55 7.24 -15.60 -9.11
N LEU A 56 7.20 -14.56 -9.96
CA LEU A 56 6.86 -14.73 -11.37
C LEU A 56 7.99 -15.45 -12.13
N PRO A 57 7.65 -16.45 -12.97
CA PRO A 57 8.64 -17.33 -13.57
C PRO A 57 9.41 -16.70 -14.74
N THR A 58 8.93 -15.58 -15.29
CA THR A 58 9.54 -14.92 -16.45
C THR A 58 9.53 -13.40 -16.30
N ASP A 59 10.51 -12.76 -16.91
CA ASP A 59 10.61 -11.29 -16.96
C ASP A 59 9.48 -10.67 -17.80
N GLU A 60 8.96 -11.38 -18.79
CA GLU A 60 7.82 -10.93 -19.59
C GLU A 60 6.55 -10.76 -18.72
N LEU A 61 6.25 -11.75 -17.88
CA LEU A 61 5.11 -11.66 -16.94
C LEU A 61 5.35 -10.58 -15.88
N ARG A 62 6.59 -10.45 -15.39
CA ARG A 62 6.96 -9.39 -14.43
C ARG A 62 6.71 -8.00 -15.02
N ASN A 63 7.20 -7.75 -16.24
CA ASN A 63 7.00 -6.48 -16.95
C ASN A 63 5.52 -6.19 -17.21
N GLU A 64 4.74 -7.21 -17.55
CA GLU A 64 3.29 -7.06 -17.76
C GLU A 64 2.58 -6.63 -16.46
N VAL A 65 2.91 -7.28 -15.34
CA VAL A 65 2.36 -6.94 -14.02
C VAL A 65 2.81 -5.55 -13.56
N GLU A 66 4.08 -5.21 -13.73
CA GLU A 66 4.62 -3.88 -13.43
C GLU A 66 3.89 -2.78 -14.21
N THR A 67 3.62 -3.01 -15.50
CA THR A 67 2.90 -2.05 -16.33
C THR A 67 1.44 -1.88 -15.89
N LYS A 68 0.76 -2.97 -15.49
CA LYS A 68 -0.68 -2.95 -15.14
C LYS A 68 -0.95 -2.47 -13.72
N VAL A 69 -0.11 -2.89 -12.77
CA VAL A 69 -0.36 -2.74 -11.33
C VAL A 69 0.66 -1.83 -10.66
N GLY A 70 1.89 -1.80 -11.15
CA GLY A 70 3.00 -1.06 -10.52
C GLY A 70 2.73 0.44 -10.37
N MET A 71 1.99 1.06 -11.30
CA MET A 71 1.57 2.45 -11.18
C MET A 71 0.68 2.69 -9.95
N LYS A 72 -0.33 1.84 -9.73
CA LYS A 72 -1.24 1.97 -8.57
C LYS A 72 -0.50 1.78 -7.25
N ILE A 73 0.41 0.81 -7.20
CA ILE A 73 1.24 0.54 -6.02
C ILE A 73 2.15 1.73 -5.71
N LYS A 74 2.75 2.35 -6.74
CA LYS A 74 3.54 3.57 -6.59
C LYS A 74 2.70 4.75 -6.11
N GLU A 75 1.50 4.93 -6.66
CA GLU A 75 0.55 5.98 -6.24
C GLU A 75 0.14 5.82 -4.78
N LEU A 76 -0.16 4.60 -4.32
CA LEU A 76 -0.47 4.31 -2.92
C LEU A 76 0.68 4.76 -2.00
N LYS A 77 1.92 4.36 -2.33
CA LYS A 77 3.09 4.77 -1.55
C LYS A 77 3.25 6.29 -1.54
N MET A 78 3.15 6.93 -2.70
CA MET A 78 3.30 8.39 -2.82
C MET A 78 2.22 9.14 -2.04
N ALA A 79 0.99 8.64 -2.02
CA ALA A 79 -0.10 9.21 -1.26
C ALA A 79 0.17 9.11 0.25
N PHE A 80 0.63 7.96 0.73
CA PHE A 80 1.02 7.79 2.14
C PHE A 80 2.22 8.67 2.53
N ASP A 81 3.27 8.70 1.71
CA ASP A 81 4.47 9.53 1.95
C ASP A 81 4.15 11.04 2.00
N ALA A 82 3.04 11.47 1.39
CA ALA A 82 2.59 12.85 1.37
C ALA A 82 1.76 13.24 2.61
N MET A 83 1.36 12.27 3.44
CA MET A 83 0.66 12.53 4.70
C MET A 83 1.63 13.19 5.69
N PRO A 84 1.17 14.18 6.48
CA PRO A 84 2.02 14.86 7.44
C PRO A 84 2.50 13.90 8.54
N LEU A 85 3.78 13.95 8.89
CA LEU A 85 4.25 13.35 10.13
C LEU A 85 3.97 14.37 11.23
N ASP A 86 3.11 14.04 12.20
CA ASP A 86 2.78 14.97 13.29
C ASP A 86 4.03 15.22 14.14
N ASP A 87 4.64 16.41 13.99
CA ASP A 87 5.74 16.91 14.82
C ASP A 87 5.18 17.57 16.10
N HIS A 88 4.30 16.88 16.84
CA HIS A 88 3.72 17.39 18.08
C HIS A 88 4.62 17.19 19.31
#